data_AF-A0A945SS16-F1
#
_entry.id   AF-A0A945SS16-F1
#
_cell.length_a   1.000
_cell.length_b   1.000
_cell.length_c   1.000
_cell.angle_alpha   90.00
_cell.angle_beta   90.00
_cell.angle_gamma   90.00
#
_symmetry.space_group_name_H-M   'P 1'
#
loop_
_entity.id
_entity.type
_entity.pdbx_description
1 polymer ?
#
loop_
_entity_poly.entity_id
_entity_poly.type
_entity_poly.pdbx_seq_one_letter_code
_entity_poly.pdbx_strand_id
1 'polypeptide(L)' 'MTQNQIIVAGGGLGGLGAALGLAKKGKNVVVLEKAS' A
#
# COMPACT_ATOMS: atom_id res chain seq x y z
N MET A 1 -5.39 16.98 12.21
CA MET A 1 -5.53 15.51 12.30
C MET A 1 -4.45 14.91 11.41
N THR A 2 -3.53 14.12 11.96
CA THR A 2 -2.56 13.36 11.16
C THR A 2 -3.29 12.17 10.52
N GLN A 3 -3.36 12.11 9.20
CA GLN A 3 -3.92 10.94 8.53
C GLN A 3 -2.92 9.78 8.65
N ASN A 4 -3.33 8.67 9.25
CA ASN A 4 -2.49 7.47 9.31
C ASN A 4 -2.39 6.86 7.90
N GLN A 5 -1.26 7.09 7.24
CA GLN A 5 -0.92 6.50 5.96
C GLN A 5 -0.25 5.14 6.15
N ILE A 6 -0.68 4.13 5.39
CA ILE A 6 -0.08 2.80 5.40
C ILE A 6 0.92 2.70 4.25
N ILE A 7 2.12 2.18 4.53
CA ILE A 7 3.14 1.93 3.51
C ILE A 7 3.23 0.43 3.25
N VAL A 8 3.19 0.03 1.98
CA VAL A 8 3.49 -1.33 1.53
C VAL A 8 4.83 -1.29 0.78
N ALA A 9 5.86 -1.92 1.34
CA ALA A 9 7.17 -2.05 0.71
C ALA A 9 7.20 -3.32 -0.17
N GLY A 10 7.17 -3.13 -1.49
CA GLY A 10 7.12 -4.17 -2.50
C GLY A 10 5.87 -4.06 -3.40
N GLY A 11 6.07 -3.95 -4.70
CA GLY A 11 5.07 -3.86 -5.77
C GLY A 11 4.80 -5.19 -6.49
N GLY A 12 5.25 -6.32 -5.92
CA GLY A 12 4.89 -7.66 -6.40
C GLY A 12 3.44 -8.04 -6.08
N LEU A 13 3.07 -9.27 -6.45
CA LEU A 13 1.72 -9.85 -6.37
C LEU A 13 1.12 -9.72 -4.97
N GLY A 14 1.91 -10.10 -3.96
CA GLY A 14 1.51 -10.02 -2.55
C GLY A 14 1.38 -8.58 -2.06
N GLY A 15 2.30 -7.70 -2.45
CA GLY A 15 2.29 -6.29 -2.08
C GLY A 15 1.08 -5.55 -2.67
N LEU A 16 0.82 -5.73 -3.96
CA LEU A 16 -0.35 -5.16 -4.61
C LEU A 16 -1.66 -5.78 -4.12
N GLY A 17 -1.69 -7.09 -3.83
CA GLY A 17 -2.85 -7.74 -3.22
C GLY A 17 -3.19 -7.16 -1.83
N ALA A 18 -2.18 -6.95 -0.99
CA ALA A 18 -2.34 -6.30 0.31
C ALA A 18 -2.82 -4.85 0.17
N ALA A 19 -2.18 -4.07 -0.72
CA ALA A 19 -2.56 -2.68 -0.98
C ALA A 19 -3.99 -2.57 -1.49
N LEU A 20 -4.41 -3.44 -2.42
CA LEU A 20 -5.76 -3.48 -2.94
C LEU A 20 -6.79 -3.81 -1.84
N GLY A 21 -6.48 -4.79 -0.99
CA GLY A 21 -7.35 -5.15 0.15
C GLY A 21 -7.51 -4.00 1.15
N LEU A 22 -6.44 -3.26 1.42
CA LEU A 22 -6.46 -2.08 2.31
C LEU A 22 -7.20 -0.89 1.67
N ALA A 23 -6.98 -0.63 0.38
CA ALA A 23 -7.68 0.42 -0.36
C ALA A 23 -9.19 0.15 -0.42
N LYS A 24 -9.61 -1.09 -0.66
CA LYS A 24 -11.03 -1.50 -0.61
C LYS A 24 -11.67 -1.28 0.77
N LYS A 25 -10.88 -1.22 1.83
CA LYS A 25 -11.32 -0.92 3.21
C LYS A 25 -11.26 0.59 3.54
N GLY A 26 -11.06 1.45 2.54
CA GLY A 26 -10.99 2.91 2.70
C GLY A 26 -9.72 3.41 3.39
N LYS A 27 -8.65 2.61 3.42
CA LYS A 27 -7.37 3.04 3.99
C LYS A 27 -6.55 3.81 2.96
N ASN A 28 -5.87 4.87 3.40
CA ASN A 28 -4.89 5.57 2.59
C ASN A 28 -3.58 4.76 2.56
N VAL A 29 -3.20 4.26 1.39
CA VAL A 29 -2.08 3.33 1.21
C VAL A 29 -1.15 3.84 0.13
N VAL A 30 0.16 3.76 0.38
CA VAL A 30 1.22 4.02 -0.59
C VAL A 30 2.05 2.76 -0.78
N VAL A 31 2.28 2.36 -2.02
CA VAL A 31 3.16 1.24 -2.38
C VAL A 31 4.51 1.82 -2.81
N LEU A 32 5.59 1.30 -2.24
CA LEU A 32 6.97 1.65 -2.62
C LEU A 32 7.65 0.39 -3.17
N GLU A 33 8.11 0.45 -4.41
CA GLU A 33 8.90 -0.62 -5.04
C GLU A 33 10.29 -0.08 -5.39
N LYS A 34 11.31 -0.93 -5.29
CA LYS A 34 12.67 -0.58 -5.67
C LYS A 34 12.73 -0.50 -7.21
N ALA A 35 12.67 0.71 -7.74
CA ALA A 35 13.03 0.93 -9.14
C ALA A 35 14.50 0.56 -9.39
N SER A 36 14.82 0.07 -10.58
CA SER A 36 16.19 -0.17 -11.04
C SER A 36 16.50 0.79 -12.17
#